data_AF-A0A966W6L8-F1
#
_entry.id   AF-A0A966W6L8-F1
#
_cell.length_a   1.000
_cell.length_b   1.000
_cell.length_c   1.000
_cell.angle_alpha   90.00
_cell.angle_beta   90.00
_cell.angle_gamma   90.00
#
_symmetry.space_group_name_H-M   'P 1'
#
loop_
_entity.id
_entity.type
_entity.pdbx_description
1 polymer ?
#
loop_
_entity_poly.entity_id
_entity_poly.type
_entity_poly.pdbx_seq_one_letter_code
_entity_poly.pdbx_strand_id
1 'polypeptide(L)'
;MDECRSLQRDATAWMARYQAELAEKSGIPSLKIGYNRVFGYFIEITHAHAAKAPAEFTRRQTLRNAERYITPELKTFEDKVLSAESRAIARERALFDELCTEAAGHLADLVRFADAVASLDSVASLAEVAARHRWVRPDVVVNFPSGRKVVIDSKVSLNAWLQHVEAADDAQREAAAKNLVVSIDQHMKGLSPKAYQRLYGIDSLDFVVMFVPIEGAFALALGTRPNLYEDAWGRNILFAGPTTILFALRTIKHLWNQESQTRNAMEIAKMAGNLYDKFKDFVDDLEKVGARIAQASAAHAAATNKLVSGNGNLIGRAERLKRMGVTPKKSLPDALVRASAQDPDETFLLPSPQLEGEDHVLPTGEDDLNDDDTDDASA
;
A
#
# COMPACT_ATOMS: atom_id res chain seq x y z
N MET A 1 3.68 -23.03 53.10
CA MET A 1 2.73 -23.06 51.97
C MET A 1 1.87 -24.31 52.08
N ASP A 2 2.49 -25.48 52.16
CA ASP A 2 1.84 -26.78 52.43
C ASP A 2 1.06 -26.82 53.76
N GLU A 3 1.59 -26.21 54.82
CA GLU A 3 0.90 -26.01 56.10
C GLU A 3 -0.46 -25.30 55.93
N CYS A 4 -0.55 -24.31 55.04
CA CYS A 4 -1.80 -23.60 54.74
C CYS A 4 -2.78 -24.48 53.95
N ARG A 5 -2.25 -25.34 53.06
CA ARG A 5 -3.03 -26.34 52.31
C ARG A 5 -3.49 -27.50 53.22
N SER A 6 -2.74 -27.82 54.28
CA SER A 6 -3.23 -28.68 55.38
C SER A 6 -4.37 -27.98 56.09
N LEU A 7 -4.19 -26.73 56.54
CA LEU A 7 -5.23 -25.98 57.24
C LEU A 7 -6.56 -25.88 56.47
N GLN A 8 -6.57 -25.86 55.13
CA GLN A 8 -7.82 -25.97 54.34
C GLN A 8 -8.46 -27.37 54.37
N ARG A 9 -7.68 -28.45 54.38
CA ARG A 9 -8.18 -29.83 54.57
C ARG A 9 -8.69 -30.03 56.01
N ASP A 10 -7.92 -29.58 56.98
CA ASP A 10 -8.25 -29.62 58.40
C ASP A 10 -9.50 -28.77 58.71
N ALA A 11 -9.66 -27.62 58.04
CA ALA A 11 -10.86 -26.79 58.10
C ALA A 11 -12.11 -27.54 57.60
N THR A 12 -12.00 -28.28 56.50
CA THR A 12 -13.10 -29.11 55.97
C THR A 12 -13.49 -30.21 56.96
N ALA A 13 -12.51 -30.87 57.58
CA ALA A 13 -12.73 -31.88 58.61
C ALA A 13 -13.22 -31.31 59.96
N TRP A 14 -12.89 -30.06 60.28
CA TRP A 14 -13.44 -29.35 61.44
C TRP A 14 -14.90 -28.97 61.21
N MET A 15 -15.23 -28.36 60.06
CA MET A 15 -16.60 -28.00 59.66
C MET A 15 -17.57 -29.19 59.74
N ALA A 16 -17.15 -30.36 59.25
CA ALA A 16 -17.98 -31.57 59.28
C ALA A 16 -18.28 -32.06 60.71
N ARG A 17 -17.28 -32.02 61.61
CA ARG A 17 -17.45 -32.38 63.03
C ARG A 17 -18.32 -31.36 63.77
N TYR A 18 -18.04 -30.08 63.58
CA TYR A 18 -18.76 -28.99 64.23
C TYR A 18 -20.24 -28.94 63.80
N GLN A 19 -20.55 -29.21 62.52
CA GLN A 19 -21.94 -29.35 62.06
C GLN A 19 -22.66 -30.52 62.74
N ALA A 20 -22.01 -31.68 62.90
CA ALA A 20 -22.60 -32.84 63.56
C ALA A 20 -22.88 -32.57 65.04
N GLU A 21 -21.91 -31.99 65.75
CA GLU A 21 -22.01 -31.63 67.17
C GLU A 21 -23.13 -30.60 67.42
N LEU A 22 -23.25 -29.58 66.56
CA LEU A 22 -24.35 -28.61 66.64
C LEU A 22 -25.71 -29.24 66.31
N ALA A 23 -25.80 -30.14 65.33
CA ALA A 23 -27.04 -30.82 64.98
C ALA A 23 -27.54 -31.74 66.12
N GLU A 24 -26.61 -32.43 66.80
CA GLU A 24 -26.89 -33.25 67.98
C GLU A 24 -27.32 -32.39 69.18
N LYS A 25 -26.52 -31.39 69.57
CA LYS A 25 -26.81 -30.51 70.72
C LYS A 25 -28.12 -29.71 70.58
N SER A 26 -28.47 -29.29 69.37
CA SER A 26 -29.72 -28.53 69.11
C SER A 26 -30.93 -29.40 68.80
N GLY A 27 -30.74 -30.69 68.48
CA GLY A 27 -31.80 -31.55 67.96
C GLY A 27 -32.36 -31.08 66.60
N ILE A 28 -31.52 -30.45 65.77
CA ILE A 28 -31.88 -29.92 64.44
C ILE A 28 -31.10 -30.71 63.36
N PRO A 29 -31.63 -31.84 62.85
CA PRO A 29 -30.95 -32.66 61.85
C PRO A 29 -30.88 -32.02 60.45
N SER A 30 -31.58 -30.89 60.23
CA SER A 30 -31.53 -30.11 58.99
C SER A 30 -30.50 -28.98 59.01
N LEU A 31 -29.75 -28.82 60.12
CA LEU A 31 -28.74 -27.78 60.29
C LEU A 31 -27.57 -28.00 59.31
N LYS A 32 -27.18 -26.96 58.59
CA LYS A 32 -26.01 -26.99 57.67
C LYS A 32 -25.10 -25.81 57.90
N ILE A 33 -23.78 -26.03 57.85
CA ILE A 33 -22.80 -24.94 57.80
C ILE A 33 -22.50 -24.63 56.33
N GLY A 34 -22.72 -23.38 55.94
CA GLY A 34 -22.41 -22.85 54.62
C GLY A 34 -21.40 -21.72 54.67
N TYR A 35 -20.91 -21.32 53.50
CA TYR A 35 -20.04 -20.16 53.31
C TYR A 35 -20.58 -19.28 52.17
N ASN A 36 -20.48 -17.96 52.30
CA ASN A 36 -20.68 -17.04 51.18
C ASN A 36 -19.78 -15.80 51.29
N ARG A 37 -19.44 -15.21 50.14
CA ARG A 37 -18.51 -14.06 50.00
C ARG A 37 -18.95 -12.75 50.69
N VAL A 38 -20.18 -12.64 51.19
CA VAL A 38 -20.73 -11.39 51.75
C VAL A 38 -20.88 -11.44 53.27
N PHE A 39 -21.26 -12.60 53.82
CA PHE A 39 -21.53 -12.78 55.25
C PHE A 39 -20.60 -13.78 55.95
N GLY A 40 -19.68 -14.41 55.20
CA GLY A 40 -18.73 -15.38 55.75
C GLY A 40 -19.31 -16.79 55.90
N TYR A 41 -18.80 -17.54 56.87
CA TYR A 41 -19.36 -18.80 57.34
C TYR A 41 -20.64 -18.58 58.16
N PHE A 42 -21.66 -19.41 57.92
CA PHE A 42 -22.96 -19.31 58.58
C PHE A 42 -23.58 -20.68 58.85
N ILE A 43 -24.39 -20.75 59.90
CA ILE A 43 -25.25 -21.89 60.23
C ILE A 43 -26.63 -21.60 59.62
N GLU A 44 -27.09 -22.44 58.70
CA GLU A 44 -28.41 -22.34 58.06
C GLU A 44 -29.40 -23.34 58.66
N ILE A 45 -30.58 -22.84 59.06
CA ILE A 45 -31.65 -23.59 59.70
C ILE A 45 -32.96 -23.30 58.97
N THR A 46 -33.68 -24.34 58.57
CA THR A 46 -35.02 -24.23 57.96
C THR A 46 -36.01 -23.53 58.90
N HIS A 47 -36.95 -22.72 58.40
CA HIS A 47 -37.95 -22.03 59.24
C HIS A 47 -38.72 -22.96 60.22
N ALA A 48 -39.02 -24.19 59.80
CA ALA A 48 -39.65 -25.22 60.65
C ALA A 48 -38.85 -25.58 61.94
N HIS A 49 -37.56 -25.22 62.00
CA HIS A 49 -36.66 -25.47 63.13
C HIS A 49 -36.08 -24.18 63.73
N ALA A 50 -36.36 -22.99 63.18
CA ALA A 50 -35.80 -21.73 63.66
C ALA A 50 -36.18 -21.44 65.14
N ALA A 51 -37.38 -21.85 65.57
CA ALA A 51 -37.82 -21.76 66.96
C ALA A 51 -37.08 -22.70 67.94
N LYS A 52 -36.20 -23.59 67.44
CA LYS A 52 -35.29 -24.43 68.25
C LYS A 52 -33.84 -23.92 68.25
N ALA A 53 -33.54 -22.80 67.59
CA ALA A 53 -32.18 -22.25 67.56
C ALA A 53 -31.71 -21.90 68.99
N PRO A 54 -30.54 -22.41 69.45
CA PRO A 54 -29.99 -22.08 70.76
C PRO A 54 -29.76 -20.56 70.96
N ALA A 55 -29.87 -20.06 72.19
CA ALA A 55 -29.72 -18.64 72.49
C ALA A 55 -28.31 -18.06 72.19
N GLU A 56 -27.31 -18.93 72.04
CA GLU A 56 -25.95 -18.62 71.59
C GLU A 56 -25.84 -18.32 70.07
N PHE A 57 -26.87 -18.64 69.28
CA PHE A 57 -26.86 -18.44 67.83
C PHE A 57 -27.28 -17.00 67.47
N THR A 58 -26.32 -16.17 67.09
CA THR A 58 -26.59 -14.78 66.69
C THR A 58 -27.11 -14.73 65.25
N ARG A 59 -28.37 -14.36 65.04
CA ARG A 59 -28.99 -14.29 63.70
C ARG A 59 -28.31 -13.22 62.84
N ARG A 60 -27.95 -13.58 61.61
CA ARG A 60 -27.27 -12.75 60.60
C ARG A 60 -28.15 -12.39 59.40
N GLN A 61 -29.01 -13.31 58.94
CA GLN A 61 -29.85 -13.11 57.76
C GLN A 61 -31.12 -13.99 57.83
N THR A 62 -32.27 -13.45 57.44
CA THR A 62 -33.50 -14.24 57.21
C THR A 62 -33.71 -14.40 55.70
N LEU A 63 -34.03 -15.62 55.27
CA LEU A 63 -34.34 -15.99 53.89
C LEU A 63 -35.79 -16.51 53.79
N ARG A 64 -36.27 -16.71 52.55
CA ARG A 64 -37.64 -17.18 52.28
C ARG A 64 -38.00 -18.50 52.98
N ASN A 65 -37.04 -19.43 53.09
CA ASN A 65 -37.27 -20.79 53.61
C ASN A 65 -36.41 -21.15 54.84
N ALA A 66 -35.48 -20.28 55.25
CA ALA A 66 -34.48 -20.55 56.28
C ALA A 66 -34.01 -19.26 56.98
N GLU A 67 -33.40 -19.41 58.15
CA GLU A 67 -32.65 -18.36 58.84
C GLU A 67 -31.16 -18.75 58.93
N ARG A 68 -30.29 -17.75 58.96
CA ARG A 68 -28.84 -17.90 59.08
C ARG A 68 -28.32 -17.26 60.35
N TYR A 69 -27.45 -17.97 61.04
CA TYR A 69 -26.87 -17.59 62.33
C TYR A 69 -25.35 -17.74 62.31
N ILE A 70 -24.69 -17.18 63.32
CA ILE A 70 -23.26 -17.39 63.60
C ILE A 70 -23.07 -17.63 65.11
N THR A 71 -22.11 -18.48 65.46
CA THR A 71 -21.63 -18.65 66.84
C THR A 71 -20.26 -17.96 67.03
N PRO A 72 -19.87 -17.61 68.27
CA PRO A 72 -18.55 -17.04 68.53
C PRO A 72 -17.39 -17.94 68.03
N GLU A 73 -17.54 -19.26 68.18
CA GLU A 73 -16.56 -20.27 67.76
C GLU A 73 -16.44 -20.40 66.23
N LEU A 74 -17.55 -20.38 65.49
CA LEU A 74 -17.49 -20.37 64.02
C LEU A 74 -16.79 -19.11 63.51
N LYS A 75 -16.95 -17.97 64.21
CA LYS A 75 -16.28 -16.72 63.86
C LYS A 75 -14.77 -16.76 64.15
N THR A 76 -14.33 -17.27 65.30
CA THR A 76 -12.88 -17.37 65.58
C THR A 76 -12.18 -18.39 64.67
N PHE A 77 -12.90 -19.44 64.24
CA PHE A 77 -12.45 -20.34 63.19
C PHE A 77 -12.36 -19.64 61.82
N GLU A 78 -13.38 -18.86 61.43
CA GLU A 78 -13.37 -18.06 60.19
C GLU A 78 -12.19 -17.08 60.14
N ASP A 79 -12.00 -16.27 61.19
CA ASP A 79 -10.90 -15.33 61.31
C ASP A 79 -9.52 -16.04 61.18
N LYS A 80 -9.41 -17.28 61.68
CA LYS A 80 -8.21 -18.14 61.58
C LYS A 80 -7.99 -18.72 60.18
N VAL A 81 -9.05 -19.12 59.47
CA VAL A 81 -8.95 -19.68 58.11
C VAL A 81 -8.62 -18.57 57.10
N LEU A 82 -9.33 -17.45 57.13
CA LEU A 82 -9.10 -16.32 56.22
C LEU A 82 -7.70 -15.71 56.37
N SER A 83 -7.18 -15.64 57.60
CA SER A 83 -5.81 -15.18 57.86
C SER A 83 -4.74 -16.22 57.51
N ALA A 84 -5.06 -17.52 57.43
CA ALA A 84 -4.17 -18.55 56.88
C ALA A 84 -4.12 -18.49 55.35
N GLU A 85 -5.27 -18.37 54.69
CA GLU A 85 -5.39 -18.24 53.23
C GLU A 85 -4.71 -16.97 52.71
N SER A 86 -4.94 -15.83 53.36
CA SER A 86 -4.29 -14.56 52.99
C SER A 86 -2.75 -14.64 53.07
N ARG A 87 -2.21 -15.32 54.09
CA ARG A 87 -0.77 -15.57 54.23
C ARG A 87 -0.24 -16.59 53.21
N ALA A 88 -1.06 -17.56 52.80
CA ALA A 88 -0.71 -18.52 51.75
C ALA A 88 -0.50 -17.80 50.41
N ILE A 89 -1.49 -16.99 49.99
CA ILE A 89 -1.43 -16.20 48.75
C ILE A 89 -0.26 -15.22 48.78
N ALA A 90 -0.01 -14.55 49.91
CA ALA A 90 1.13 -13.66 50.07
C ALA A 90 2.49 -14.40 49.91
N ARG A 91 2.63 -15.62 50.44
CA ARG A 91 3.86 -16.41 50.27
C ARG A 91 3.98 -17.06 48.89
N GLU A 92 2.89 -17.51 48.27
CA GLU A 92 2.88 -17.96 46.88
C GLU A 92 3.35 -16.85 45.94
N ARG A 93 2.85 -15.61 46.13
CA ARG A 93 3.31 -14.47 45.34
C ARG A 93 4.76 -14.11 45.61
N ALA A 94 5.21 -14.08 46.87
CA ALA A 94 6.62 -13.83 47.18
C ALA A 94 7.55 -14.88 46.55
N LEU A 95 7.18 -16.16 46.57
CA LEU A 95 7.93 -17.23 45.89
C LEU A 95 7.92 -17.09 44.35
N PHE A 96 6.83 -16.59 43.77
CA PHE A 96 6.75 -16.32 42.33
C PHE A 96 7.60 -15.10 41.92
N ASP A 97 7.58 -14.04 42.71
CA ASP A 97 8.38 -12.83 42.50
C ASP A 97 9.89 -13.13 42.73
N GLU A 98 10.23 -14.01 43.69
CA GLU A 98 11.56 -14.61 43.89
C GLU A 98 12.00 -15.38 42.61
N LEU A 99 11.19 -16.32 42.12
CA LEU A 99 11.47 -17.11 40.92
C LEU A 99 11.61 -16.26 39.65
N CYS A 100 10.77 -15.23 39.48
CA CYS A 100 10.87 -14.31 38.36
C CYS A 100 12.16 -13.49 38.41
N THR A 101 12.65 -13.16 39.60
CA THR A 101 13.93 -12.45 39.79
C THR A 101 15.12 -13.36 39.46
N GLU A 102 15.07 -14.64 39.86
CA GLU A 102 16.07 -15.64 39.48
C GLU A 102 16.09 -15.88 37.96
N ALA A 103 14.93 -16.07 37.34
CA ALA A 103 14.81 -16.23 35.89
C ALA A 103 15.27 -14.99 35.11
N ALA A 104 15.04 -13.79 35.64
CA ALA A 104 15.55 -12.55 35.05
C ALA A 104 17.09 -12.47 35.06
N GLY A 105 17.76 -13.09 36.05
CA GLY A 105 19.21 -13.25 36.07
C GLY A 105 19.74 -14.04 34.86
N HIS A 106 18.95 -14.98 34.35
CA HIS A 106 19.26 -15.78 33.16
C HIS A 106 18.74 -15.21 31.84
N LEU A 107 18.12 -14.01 31.84
CA LEU A 107 17.55 -13.41 30.63
C LEU A 107 18.58 -13.27 29.50
N ALA A 108 19.82 -12.91 29.82
CA ALA A 108 20.90 -12.82 28.84
C ALA A 108 21.25 -14.16 28.19
N ASP A 109 21.08 -15.29 28.90
CA ASP A 109 21.33 -16.64 28.37
C ASP A 109 20.16 -17.10 27.50
N LEU A 110 18.94 -16.84 27.94
CA LEU A 110 17.70 -17.13 27.20
C LEU A 110 17.64 -16.37 25.87
N VAL A 111 18.05 -15.09 25.85
CA VAL A 111 18.12 -14.30 24.61
C VAL A 111 19.18 -14.87 23.65
N ARG A 112 20.40 -15.17 24.12
CA ARG A 112 21.44 -15.79 23.26
C ARG A 112 21.00 -17.15 22.70
N PHE A 113 20.24 -17.93 23.48
CA PHE A 113 19.64 -19.18 22.99
C PHE A 113 18.57 -18.93 21.92
N ALA A 114 17.67 -17.97 22.13
CA ALA A 114 16.65 -17.59 21.15
C ALA A 114 17.28 -17.08 19.83
N ASP A 115 18.28 -16.22 19.91
CA ASP A 115 19.03 -15.71 18.74
C ASP A 115 19.73 -16.85 17.97
N ALA A 116 20.31 -17.82 18.67
CA ALA A 116 20.94 -18.99 18.06
C ALA A 116 19.92 -19.91 17.37
N VAL A 117 18.75 -20.15 17.98
CA VAL A 117 17.66 -20.92 17.39
C VAL A 117 17.08 -20.20 16.17
N ALA A 118 16.80 -18.90 16.24
CA ALA A 118 16.29 -18.11 15.13
C ALA A 118 17.29 -18.03 13.95
N SER A 119 18.60 -17.94 14.25
CA SER A 119 19.66 -18.00 13.25
C SER A 119 19.72 -19.37 12.56
N LEU A 120 19.60 -20.46 13.33
CA LEU A 120 19.61 -21.82 12.81
C LEU A 120 18.38 -22.10 11.93
N ASP A 121 17.19 -21.69 12.37
CA ASP A 121 15.93 -21.82 11.61
C ASP A 121 15.97 -21.02 10.31
N SER A 122 16.47 -19.79 10.36
CA SER A 122 16.64 -18.93 9.17
C SER A 122 17.59 -19.57 8.14
N VAL A 123 18.75 -20.09 8.58
CA VAL A 123 19.74 -20.72 7.70
C VAL A 123 19.24 -22.07 7.18
N ALA A 124 18.56 -22.87 8.00
CA ALA A 124 17.95 -24.13 7.60
C ALA A 124 16.85 -23.92 6.55
N SER A 125 15.96 -22.94 6.76
CA SER A 125 14.91 -22.55 5.81
C SER A 125 15.50 -22.10 4.46
N LEU A 126 16.54 -21.26 4.49
CA LEU A 126 17.25 -20.83 3.27
C LEU A 126 17.93 -22.01 2.56
N ALA A 127 18.52 -22.95 3.31
CA ALA A 127 19.15 -24.15 2.75
C ALA A 127 18.13 -25.11 2.14
N GLU A 128 16.95 -25.29 2.74
CA GLU A 128 15.89 -26.13 2.20
C GLU A 128 15.30 -25.54 0.92
N VAL A 129 15.04 -24.22 0.88
CA VAL A 129 14.63 -23.51 -0.33
C VAL A 129 15.70 -23.64 -1.42
N ALA A 130 16.98 -23.43 -1.09
CA ALA A 130 18.08 -23.58 -2.03
C ALA A 130 18.16 -25.01 -2.59
N ALA A 131 18.03 -26.05 -1.76
CA ALA A 131 18.03 -27.44 -2.19
C ALA A 131 16.82 -27.75 -3.09
N ARG A 132 15.61 -27.36 -2.68
CA ARG A 132 14.35 -27.58 -3.40
C ARG A 132 14.36 -26.96 -4.80
N HIS A 133 14.91 -25.74 -4.93
CA HIS A 133 15.04 -25.04 -6.22
C HIS A 133 16.36 -25.31 -6.95
N ARG A 134 17.25 -26.15 -6.39
CA ARG A 134 18.61 -26.44 -6.89
C ARG A 134 19.45 -25.18 -7.13
N TRP A 135 19.30 -24.19 -6.25
CA TRP A 135 20.16 -23.02 -6.23
C TRP A 135 21.59 -23.39 -5.87
N VAL A 136 22.53 -22.64 -6.47
CA VAL A 136 23.96 -22.76 -6.23
C VAL A 136 24.51 -21.45 -5.67
N ARG A 137 25.52 -21.55 -4.81
CA ARG A 137 26.25 -20.36 -4.33
C ARG A 137 27.12 -19.80 -5.48
N PRO A 138 26.90 -18.56 -5.94
CA PRO A 138 27.82 -17.87 -6.85
C PRO A 138 29.12 -17.48 -6.11
N ASP A 139 30.20 -17.27 -6.86
CA ASP A 139 31.46 -16.78 -6.29
C ASP A 139 31.45 -15.27 -6.13
N VAL A 140 31.09 -14.57 -7.22
CA VAL A 140 31.00 -13.11 -7.26
C VAL A 140 29.69 -12.69 -7.93
N VAL A 141 29.03 -11.69 -7.36
CA VAL A 141 27.86 -11.03 -7.94
C VAL A 141 28.18 -9.55 -8.10
N VAL A 142 28.22 -9.07 -9.35
CA VAL A 142 28.41 -7.66 -9.67
C VAL A 142 27.04 -6.98 -9.70
N ASN A 143 26.79 -6.09 -8.75
CA ASN A 143 25.59 -5.26 -8.71
C ASN A 143 25.78 -4.03 -9.63
N PHE A 144 24.81 -3.75 -10.50
CA PHE A 144 24.80 -2.58 -11.37
C PHE A 144 23.79 -1.53 -10.87
N PRO A 145 23.92 -0.26 -11.31
CA PRO A 145 22.83 0.70 -11.21
C PRO A 145 21.53 0.13 -11.80
N SER A 146 20.37 0.57 -11.29
CA SER A 146 19.03 -0.03 -11.52
C SER A 146 18.79 -1.43 -10.92
N GLY A 147 19.70 -1.96 -10.10
CA GLY A 147 19.47 -3.19 -9.31
C GLY A 147 19.71 -4.50 -10.07
N ARG A 148 19.97 -4.42 -11.38
CA ARG A 148 20.39 -5.54 -12.23
C ARG A 148 21.74 -6.11 -11.78
N LYS A 149 21.98 -7.39 -12.05
CA LYS A 149 23.10 -8.16 -11.50
C LYS A 149 23.75 -9.06 -12.56
N VAL A 150 25.06 -9.31 -12.42
CA VAL A 150 25.80 -10.29 -13.22
C VAL A 150 26.53 -11.24 -12.29
N VAL A 151 26.44 -12.54 -12.57
CA VAL A 151 27.16 -13.59 -11.82
C VAL A 151 28.45 -13.96 -12.54
N ILE A 152 29.53 -14.08 -11.76
CA ILE A 152 30.84 -14.57 -12.21
C ILE A 152 31.20 -15.81 -11.37
N ASP A 153 31.60 -16.89 -12.04
CA ASP A 153 32.14 -18.14 -11.46
C ASP A 153 33.59 -18.29 -11.93
N SER A 154 34.50 -18.72 -11.03
CA SER A 154 35.95 -18.58 -11.24
C SER A 154 36.76 -19.87 -10.98
N LYS A 155 36.09 -21.02 -10.86
CA LYS A 155 36.71 -22.29 -10.39
C LYS A 155 37.43 -23.05 -11.50
N VAL A 156 38.30 -22.35 -12.23
CA VAL A 156 39.17 -22.93 -13.27
C VAL A 156 40.42 -23.50 -12.59
N SER A 157 40.65 -24.81 -12.71
CA SER A 157 41.85 -25.42 -12.14
C SER A 157 43.10 -25.03 -12.95
N LEU A 158 44.06 -24.39 -12.28
CA LEU A 158 45.31 -23.90 -12.87
C LEU A 158 46.45 -24.93 -12.81
N ASN A 159 46.23 -26.13 -12.26
CA ASN A 159 47.29 -27.14 -12.10
C ASN A 159 47.92 -27.51 -13.45
N ALA A 160 47.11 -27.63 -14.51
CA ALA A 160 47.59 -27.88 -15.87
C ALA A 160 48.32 -26.68 -16.49
N TRP A 161 48.04 -25.44 -16.05
CA TRP A 161 48.81 -24.27 -16.44
C TRP A 161 50.19 -24.25 -15.76
N LEU A 162 50.27 -24.55 -14.46
CA LEU A 162 51.54 -24.68 -13.76
C LEU A 162 52.43 -25.76 -14.41
N GLN A 163 51.87 -26.95 -14.67
CA GLN A 163 52.55 -28.03 -15.38
C GLN A 163 53.06 -27.63 -16.78
N HIS A 164 52.36 -26.74 -17.49
CA HIS A 164 52.79 -26.25 -18.80
C HIS A 164 53.96 -25.26 -18.71
N VAL A 165 54.00 -24.43 -17.66
CA VAL A 165 55.08 -23.47 -17.39
C VAL A 165 56.34 -24.19 -16.85
N GLU A 166 56.14 -25.20 -16.01
CA GLU A 166 57.20 -26.01 -15.38
C GLU A 166 57.72 -27.16 -16.28
N ALA A 167 57.10 -27.38 -17.45
CA ALA A 167 57.44 -28.45 -18.38
C ALA A 167 58.89 -28.40 -18.87
N ALA A 168 59.64 -29.47 -18.60
CA ALA A 168 61.05 -29.61 -18.98
C ALA A 168 61.26 -29.95 -20.47
N ASP A 169 60.23 -30.49 -21.14
CA ASP A 169 60.22 -30.77 -22.57
C ASP A 169 58.88 -30.37 -23.22
N ASP A 170 58.87 -30.28 -24.55
CA ASP A 170 57.70 -29.78 -25.28
C ASP A 170 56.54 -30.80 -25.38
N ALA A 171 56.79 -32.09 -25.16
CA ALA A 171 55.71 -33.10 -25.09
C ALA A 171 54.94 -32.98 -23.78
N GLN A 172 55.63 -32.74 -22.66
CA GLN A 172 55.01 -32.36 -21.39
C GLN A 172 54.23 -31.04 -21.54
N ARG A 173 54.82 -30.04 -22.22
CA ARG A 173 54.21 -28.73 -22.47
C ARG A 173 52.89 -28.85 -23.26
N GLU A 174 52.88 -29.64 -24.32
CA GLU A 174 51.69 -29.86 -25.15
C GLU A 174 50.61 -30.70 -24.42
N ALA A 175 51.02 -31.73 -23.67
CA ALA A 175 50.11 -32.54 -22.86
C ALA A 175 49.42 -31.70 -21.76
N ALA A 176 50.17 -30.84 -21.08
CA ALA A 176 49.64 -29.91 -20.08
C ALA A 176 48.67 -28.88 -20.69
N ALA A 177 48.95 -28.36 -21.88
CA ALA A 177 48.04 -27.47 -22.61
C ALA A 177 46.70 -28.15 -22.96
N LYS A 178 46.74 -29.40 -23.44
CA LYS A 178 45.55 -30.22 -23.71
C LYS A 178 44.75 -30.47 -22.42
N ASN A 179 45.42 -30.79 -21.31
CA ASN A 179 44.79 -30.98 -20.01
C ASN A 179 44.10 -29.70 -19.48
N LEU A 180 44.67 -28.52 -19.74
CA LEU A 180 44.04 -27.24 -19.39
C LEU A 180 42.72 -27.02 -20.14
N VAL A 181 42.69 -27.30 -21.45
CA VAL A 181 41.45 -27.22 -22.25
C VAL A 181 40.39 -28.21 -21.75
N VAL A 182 40.78 -29.44 -21.39
CA VAL A 182 39.86 -30.44 -20.82
C VAL A 182 39.29 -29.98 -19.47
N SER A 183 40.12 -29.41 -18.60
CA SER A 183 39.69 -28.80 -17.32
C SER A 183 38.66 -27.68 -17.52
N ILE A 184 38.89 -26.81 -18.51
CA ILE A 184 37.99 -25.69 -18.85
C ILE A 184 36.66 -26.20 -19.42
N ASP A 185 36.68 -27.17 -20.35
CA ASP A 185 35.46 -27.78 -20.92
C ASP A 185 34.63 -28.54 -19.87
N GLN A 186 35.28 -29.26 -18.95
CA GLN A 186 34.61 -29.89 -17.80
C GLN A 186 33.94 -28.84 -16.90
N HIS A 187 34.62 -27.72 -16.60
CA HIS A 187 34.01 -26.62 -15.85
C HIS A 187 32.80 -26.02 -16.61
N MET A 188 32.92 -25.73 -17.91
CA MET A 188 31.81 -25.19 -18.71
C MET A 188 30.59 -26.12 -18.72
N LYS A 189 30.81 -27.43 -18.85
CA LYS A 189 29.76 -28.46 -18.75
C LYS A 189 29.12 -28.50 -17.36
N GLY A 190 29.89 -28.23 -16.30
CA GLY A 190 29.38 -28.08 -14.93
C GLY A 190 28.71 -26.73 -14.66
N LEU A 191 28.94 -25.70 -15.48
CA LEU A 191 28.44 -24.34 -15.28
C LEU A 191 27.09 -24.10 -15.96
N SER A 192 26.92 -24.56 -17.20
CA SER A 192 25.69 -24.38 -17.99
C SER A 192 24.41 -24.89 -17.28
N PRO A 193 24.38 -26.04 -16.57
CA PRO A 193 23.20 -26.51 -15.84
C PRO A 193 22.82 -25.69 -14.60
N LYS A 194 23.73 -24.84 -14.09
CA LYS A 194 23.51 -24.09 -12.84
C LYS A 194 22.48 -22.96 -12.99
N ALA A 195 22.19 -22.54 -14.22
CA ALA A 195 21.10 -21.62 -14.57
C ALA A 195 20.94 -20.41 -13.62
N TYR A 196 22.03 -19.67 -13.37
CA TYR A 196 22.08 -18.58 -12.38
C TYR A 196 21.01 -17.48 -12.60
N GLN A 197 20.44 -17.36 -13.81
CA GLN A 197 19.25 -16.51 -14.09
C GLN A 197 18.04 -16.82 -13.22
N ARG A 198 17.93 -18.07 -12.72
CA ARG A 198 16.78 -18.58 -11.98
C ARG A 198 16.95 -18.44 -10.47
N LEU A 199 17.98 -17.74 -10.01
CA LEU A 199 18.14 -17.33 -8.62
C LEU A 199 17.15 -16.22 -8.27
N TYR A 200 16.55 -16.32 -7.09
CA TYR A 200 15.55 -15.38 -6.61
C TYR A 200 16.12 -13.96 -6.44
N GLY A 201 15.41 -12.96 -6.97
CA GLY A 201 15.78 -11.55 -6.85
C GLY A 201 17.00 -11.14 -7.68
N ILE A 202 17.26 -11.81 -8.81
CA ILE A 202 18.38 -11.51 -9.70
C ILE A 202 17.90 -11.29 -11.15
N ASP A 203 17.50 -10.05 -11.47
CA ASP A 203 17.45 -9.59 -12.88
C ASP A 203 18.87 -9.66 -13.46
N SER A 204 19.12 -10.72 -14.21
CA SER A 204 20.44 -11.07 -14.76
C SER A 204 20.32 -11.56 -16.20
N LEU A 205 21.44 -11.55 -16.91
CA LEU A 205 21.51 -11.92 -18.32
C LEU A 205 21.39 -13.43 -18.50
N ASP A 206 20.90 -13.84 -19.67
CA ASP A 206 20.79 -15.25 -20.07
C ASP A 206 22.12 -16.01 -20.20
N PHE A 207 23.26 -15.39 -19.82
CA PHE A 207 24.58 -16.01 -19.73
C PHE A 207 25.26 -15.87 -18.36
N VAL A 208 26.19 -16.79 -18.09
CA VAL A 208 27.07 -16.79 -16.90
C VAL A 208 28.47 -16.36 -17.31
N VAL A 209 29.18 -15.56 -16.51
CA VAL A 209 30.58 -15.22 -16.81
C VAL A 209 31.52 -16.24 -16.17
N MET A 210 32.34 -16.90 -17.00
CA MET A 210 33.38 -17.82 -16.55
C MET A 210 34.73 -17.10 -16.58
N PHE A 211 35.35 -16.94 -15.41
CA PHE A 211 36.57 -16.16 -15.25
C PHE A 211 37.83 -17.03 -15.13
N VAL A 212 38.81 -16.80 -16.00
CA VAL A 212 40.17 -17.35 -15.88
C VAL A 212 41.06 -16.28 -15.24
N PRO A 213 41.64 -16.50 -14.05
CA PRO A 213 42.39 -15.45 -13.34
C PRO A 213 43.81 -15.19 -13.87
N ILE A 214 44.33 -16.02 -14.78
CA ILE A 214 45.66 -15.86 -15.39
C ILE A 214 45.51 -15.70 -16.90
N GLU A 215 45.88 -14.51 -17.42
CA GLU A 215 45.79 -14.17 -18.84
C GLU A 215 46.61 -15.12 -19.74
N GLY A 216 47.77 -15.58 -19.27
CA GLY A 216 48.58 -16.60 -19.97
C GLY A 216 47.87 -17.96 -20.12
N ALA A 217 47.12 -18.39 -19.09
CA ALA A 217 46.32 -19.62 -19.15
C ALA A 217 45.12 -19.48 -20.08
N PHE A 218 44.48 -18.29 -20.09
CA PHE A 218 43.39 -17.94 -21.01
C PHE A 218 43.89 -17.95 -22.47
N ALA A 219 45.01 -17.29 -22.75
CA ALA A 219 45.63 -17.27 -24.07
C ALA A 219 46.07 -18.67 -24.54
N LEU A 220 46.67 -19.48 -23.65
CA LEU A 220 47.05 -20.86 -23.97
C LEU A 220 45.82 -21.72 -24.31
N ALA A 221 44.72 -21.60 -23.57
CA ALA A 221 43.51 -22.36 -23.82
C ALA A 221 42.89 -22.02 -25.19
N LEU A 222 42.82 -20.74 -25.55
CA LEU A 222 42.35 -20.28 -26.87
C LEU A 222 43.29 -20.71 -28.00
N GLY A 223 44.61 -20.62 -27.81
CA GLY A 223 45.59 -21.09 -28.79
C GLY A 223 45.57 -22.61 -29.00
N THR A 224 45.23 -23.39 -27.96
CA THR A 224 45.13 -24.85 -28.01
C THR A 224 43.78 -25.33 -28.59
N ARG A 225 42.70 -24.54 -28.43
CA ARG A 225 41.38 -24.80 -29.02
C ARG A 225 40.74 -23.49 -29.48
N PRO A 226 40.88 -23.10 -30.77
CA PRO A 226 40.33 -21.83 -31.28
C PRO A 226 38.82 -21.67 -31.06
N ASN A 227 38.03 -22.72 -31.31
CA ASN A 227 36.57 -22.69 -31.16
C ASN A 227 36.07 -22.66 -29.70
N LEU A 228 36.96 -22.70 -28.69
CA LEU A 228 36.60 -22.72 -27.26
C LEU A 228 35.68 -21.55 -26.86
N TYR A 229 35.82 -20.39 -27.52
CA TYR A 229 34.95 -19.24 -27.28
C TYR A 229 33.53 -19.43 -27.85
N GLU A 230 33.41 -20.05 -29.03
CA GLU A 230 32.11 -20.40 -29.65
C GLU A 230 31.42 -21.53 -28.86
N ASP A 231 32.19 -22.53 -28.42
CA ASP A 231 31.74 -23.61 -27.52
C ASP A 231 31.19 -23.07 -26.19
N ALA A 232 31.78 -22.00 -25.66
CA ALA A 232 31.31 -21.30 -24.47
C ALA A 232 30.03 -20.51 -24.75
N TRP A 233 30.04 -19.71 -25.82
CA TRP A 233 28.91 -18.86 -26.22
C TRP A 233 27.64 -19.68 -26.49
N GLY A 234 27.75 -20.80 -27.20
CA GLY A 234 26.65 -21.74 -27.46
C GLY A 234 26.11 -22.48 -26.22
N ARG A 235 26.76 -22.32 -25.06
CA ARG A 235 26.31 -22.83 -23.74
C ARG A 235 25.78 -21.72 -22.83
N ASN A 236 25.66 -20.51 -23.37
CA ASN A 236 25.44 -19.25 -22.66
C ASN A 236 26.50 -18.98 -21.58
N ILE A 237 27.77 -19.14 -21.92
CA ILE A 237 28.91 -18.84 -21.05
C ILE A 237 29.77 -17.77 -21.71
N LEU A 238 29.93 -16.62 -21.04
CA LEU A 238 30.87 -15.59 -21.43
C LEU A 238 32.24 -15.91 -20.82
N PHE A 239 33.17 -16.39 -21.64
CA PHE A 239 34.52 -16.74 -21.24
C PHE A 239 35.42 -15.49 -21.20
N ALA A 240 36.00 -15.17 -20.04
CA ALA A 240 36.75 -13.92 -19.84
C ALA A 240 38.02 -14.09 -18.99
N GLY A 241 39.04 -13.29 -19.30
CA GLY A 241 40.29 -13.13 -18.55
C GLY A 241 40.35 -11.77 -17.82
N PRO A 242 41.46 -11.46 -17.10
CA PRO A 242 41.59 -10.25 -16.29
C PRO A 242 41.48 -8.94 -17.09
N THR A 243 41.95 -8.92 -18.33
CA THR A 243 41.81 -7.73 -19.22
C THR A 243 40.40 -7.58 -19.79
N THR A 244 39.74 -8.67 -20.16
CA THR A 244 38.45 -8.65 -20.89
C THR A 244 37.22 -8.54 -19.99
N ILE A 245 37.30 -8.98 -18.73
CA ILE A 245 36.15 -8.93 -17.79
C ILE A 245 35.61 -7.51 -17.59
N LEU A 246 36.48 -6.50 -17.44
CA LEU A 246 36.04 -5.12 -17.24
C LEU A 246 35.40 -4.52 -18.50
N PHE A 247 35.87 -4.91 -19.69
CA PHE A 247 35.25 -4.52 -20.96
C PHE A 247 33.85 -5.13 -21.08
N ALA A 248 33.71 -6.44 -20.84
CA ALA A 248 32.43 -7.13 -20.83
C ALA A 248 31.39 -6.45 -19.90
N LEU A 249 31.76 -6.19 -18.65
CA LEU A 249 30.89 -5.53 -17.67
C LEU A 249 30.52 -4.09 -18.09
N ARG A 250 31.43 -3.35 -18.74
CA ARG A 250 31.13 -2.01 -19.30
C ARG A 250 30.17 -2.07 -20.47
N THR A 251 30.34 -3.02 -21.39
CA THR A 251 29.43 -3.25 -22.53
C THR A 251 28.04 -3.64 -22.06
N ILE A 252 27.93 -4.53 -21.06
CA ILE A 252 26.67 -4.89 -20.40
C ILE A 252 25.96 -3.64 -19.85
N LYS A 253 26.66 -2.79 -19.10
CA LYS A 253 26.11 -1.53 -18.58
C LYS A 253 25.62 -0.61 -19.70
N HIS A 254 26.37 -0.50 -20.79
CA HIS A 254 26.01 0.36 -21.92
C HIS A 254 24.72 -0.12 -22.62
N LEU A 255 24.65 -1.42 -22.93
CA LEU A 255 23.46 -2.05 -23.53
C LEU A 255 22.21 -1.88 -22.65
N TRP A 256 22.32 -2.08 -21.34
CA TRP A 256 21.21 -1.88 -20.40
C TRP A 256 20.76 -0.42 -20.27
N ASN A 257 21.70 0.53 -20.28
CA ASN A 257 21.38 1.95 -20.32
C ASN A 257 20.63 2.31 -21.62
N GLN A 258 21.10 1.80 -22.76
CA GLN A 258 20.49 2.02 -24.07
C GLN A 258 19.07 1.41 -24.14
N GLU A 259 18.90 0.15 -23.73
CA GLU A 259 17.61 -0.53 -23.64
C GLU A 259 16.60 0.27 -22.79
N SER A 260 17.03 0.78 -21.63
CA SER A 260 16.17 1.60 -20.79
C SER A 260 15.83 2.96 -21.42
N GLN A 261 16.75 3.58 -22.16
CA GLN A 261 16.46 4.81 -22.90
C GLN A 261 15.45 4.56 -24.02
N THR A 262 15.61 3.47 -24.79
CA THR A 262 14.67 3.11 -25.86
C THR A 262 13.27 2.79 -25.33
N ARG A 263 13.16 2.03 -24.22
CA ARG A 263 11.86 1.78 -23.56
C ARG A 263 11.20 3.06 -23.09
N ASN A 264 11.92 3.89 -22.34
CA ASN A 264 11.38 5.14 -21.81
C ASN A 264 10.94 6.10 -22.95
N ALA A 265 11.68 6.14 -24.06
CA ALA A 265 11.31 6.93 -25.24
C ALA A 265 10.01 6.43 -25.90
N MET A 266 9.80 5.12 -25.99
CA MET A 266 8.53 4.56 -26.50
C MET A 266 7.35 4.84 -25.56
N GLU A 267 7.56 4.82 -24.25
CA GLU A 267 6.53 5.20 -23.27
C GLU A 267 6.18 6.70 -23.36
N ILE A 268 7.19 7.57 -23.50
CA ILE A 268 7.00 9.02 -23.73
C ILE A 268 6.21 9.25 -25.03
N ALA A 269 6.56 8.59 -26.13
CA ALA A 269 5.85 8.71 -27.41
C ALA A 269 4.38 8.27 -27.29
N LYS A 270 4.11 7.16 -26.58
CA LYS A 270 2.74 6.68 -26.31
C LYS A 270 1.95 7.66 -25.44
N MET A 271 2.56 8.23 -24.40
CA MET A 271 1.92 9.24 -23.56
C MET A 271 1.66 10.54 -24.33
N ALA A 272 2.57 10.96 -25.20
CA ALA A 272 2.41 12.15 -26.03
C ALA A 272 1.27 11.99 -27.05
N GLY A 273 1.11 10.82 -27.68
CA GLY A 273 -0.04 10.50 -28.54
C GLY A 273 -1.36 10.60 -27.78
N ASN A 274 -1.49 9.86 -26.66
CA ASN A 274 -2.68 9.90 -25.81
C ASN A 274 -3.02 11.32 -25.30
N LEU A 275 -2.00 12.14 -25.01
CA LEU A 275 -2.17 13.53 -24.58
C LEU A 275 -2.64 14.42 -25.73
N TYR A 276 -2.13 14.23 -26.95
CA TYR A 276 -2.55 14.97 -28.14
C TYR A 276 -4.02 14.66 -28.49
N ASP A 277 -4.42 13.39 -28.46
CA ASP A 277 -5.81 12.98 -28.66
C ASP A 277 -6.75 13.64 -27.62
N LYS A 278 -6.35 13.63 -26.35
CA LYS A 278 -7.13 14.27 -25.27
C LYS A 278 -7.15 15.80 -25.35
N PHE A 279 -6.08 16.42 -25.86
CA PHE A 279 -6.06 17.86 -26.14
C PHE A 279 -7.01 18.20 -27.28
N LYS A 280 -7.06 17.37 -28.34
CA LYS A 280 -8.02 17.52 -29.43
C LYS A 280 -9.47 17.37 -28.93
N ASP A 281 -9.79 16.33 -28.17
CA ASP A 281 -11.13 16.16 -27.57
C ASP A 281 -11.60 17.42 -26.83
N PHE A 282 -10.69 18.05 -26.07
CA PHE A 282 -10.95 19.27 -25.33
C PHE A 282 -11.13 20.51 -26.23
N VAL A 283 -10.38 20.63 -27.32
CA VAL A 283 -10.59 21.68 -28.33
C VAL A 283 -11.94 21.52 -29.02
N ASP A 284 -12.28 20.30 -29.47
CA ASP A 284 -13.58 19.99 -30.08
C ASP A 284 -14.73 20.34 -29.10
N ASP A 285 -14.59 20.07 -27.79
CA ASP A 285 -15.57 20.46 -26.78
C ASP A 285 -15.63 21.98 -26.52
N LEU A 286 -14.51 22.70 -26.57
CA LEU A 286 -14.48 24.16 -26.44
C LEU A 286 -15.17 24.86 -27.62
N GLU A 287 -15.00 24.35 -28.85
CA GLU A 287 -15.75 24.82 -30.03
C GLU A 287 -17.26 24.61 -29.87
N LYS A 288 -17.69 23.44 -29.38
CA LYS A 288 -19.10 23.15 -29.08
C LYS A 288 -19.66 24.14 -28.06
N VAL A 289 -18.91 24.49 -27.01
CA VAL A 289 -19.30 25.51 -26.02
C VAL A 289 -19.44 26.89 -26.67
N GLY A 290 -18.47 27.31 -27.49
CA GLY A 290 -18.52 28.57 -28.24
C GLY A 290 -19.76 28.68 -29.14
N ALA A 291 -20.06 27.62 -29.90
CA ALA A 291 -21.26 27.55 -30.74
C ALA A 291 -22.57 27.66 -29.93
N ARG A 292 -22.63 27.06 -28.73
CA ARG A 292 -23.81 27.17 -27.84
C ARG A 292 -23.96 28.56 -27.23
N ILE A 293 -22.86 29.24 -26.90
CA ILE A 293 -22.89 30.64 -26.43
C ILE A 293 -23.37 31.57 -27.55
N ALA A 294 -22.89 31.38 -28.79
CA ALA A 294 -23.37 32.13 -29.95
C ALA A 294 -24.88 31.89 -30.21
N GLN A 295 -25.34 30.64 -30.14
CA GLN A 295 -26.76 30.28 -30.27
C GLN A 295 -27.62 30.93 -29.17
N ALA A 296 -27.16 30.91 -27.92
CA ALA A 296 -27.87 31.54 -26.80
C ALA A 296 -27.94 33.07 -26.94
N SER A 297 -26.85 33.71 -27.37
CA SER A 297 -26.79 35.15 -27.66
C SER A 297 -27.76 35.55 -28.77
N ALA A 298 -27.79 34.81 -29.89
CA ALA A 298 -28.74 35.04 -30.98
C ALA A 298 -30.20 34.85 -30.55
N ALA A 299 -30.49 33.82 -29.76
CA ALA A 299 -31.84 33.59 -29.21
C ALA A 299 -32.27 34.70 -28.23
N HIS A 300 -31.34 35.19 -27.39
CA HIS A 300 -31.57 36.33 -26.51
C HIS A 300 -31.86 37.60 -27.32
N ALA A 301 -31.02 37.95 -28.30
CA ALA A 301 -31.23 39.12 -29.17
C ALA A 301 -32.58 39.06 -29.92
N ALA A 302 -32.96 37.89 -30.43
CA ALA A 302 -34.27 37.68 -31.06
C ALA A 302 -35.46 37.87 -30.08
N ALA A 303 -35.29 37.51 -28.81
CA ALA A 303 -36.27 37.77 -27.76
C ALA A 303 -36.32 39.27 -27.37
N THR A 304 -35.17 39.93 -27.22
CA THR A 304 -35.06 41.37 -26.97
C THR A 304 -35.72 42.18 -28.09
N ASN A 305 -35.52 41.80 -29.36
CA ASN A 305 -36.18 42.44 -30.50
C ASN A 305 -37.71 42.28 -30.44
N LYS A 306 -38.23 41.09 -30.12
CA LYS A 306 -39.69 40.90 -29.97
C LYS A 306 -40.26 41.68 -28.78
N LEU A 307 -39.48 41.89 -27.73
CA LEU A 307 -39.90 42.58 -26.51
C LEU A 307 -39.83 44.11 -26.64
N VAL A 308 -38.73 44.65 -27.14
CA VAL A 308 -38.36 46.08 -27.04
C VAL A 308 -38.14 46.76 -28.39
N SER A 309 -37.31 46.20 -29.28
CA SER A 309 -36.67 46.96 -30.37
C SER A 309 -37.13 46.65 -31.80
N GLY A 310 -37.99 45.65 -32.00
CA GLY A 310 -38.57 45.33 -33.32
C GLY A 310 -39.80 46.17 -33.67
N ASN A 311 -40.12 46.26 -34.96
CA ASN A 311 -41.39 46.83 -35.45
C ASN A 311 -42.56 46.10 -34.77
N GLY A 312 -43.46 46.87 -34.15
CA GLY A 312 -44.57 46.32 -33.39
C GLY A 312 -44.14 45.38 -32.25
N ASN A 313 -43.09 45.74 -31.50
CA ASN A 313 -42.65 45.02 -30.30
C ASN A 313 -43.71 44.99 -29.18
N LEU A 314 -43.56 44.06 -28.23
CA LEU A 314 -44.56 43.83 -27.19
C LEU A 314 -44.75 45.00 -26.21
N ILE A 315 -43.68 45.72 -25.84
CA ILE A 315 -43.79 46.87 -24.93
C ILE A 315 -44.52 48.04 -25.62
N GLY A 316 -44.16 48.35 -26.86
CA GLY A 316 -44.85 49.34 -27.69
C GLY A 316 -46.33 49.02 -27.86
N ARG A 317 -46.71 47.75 -28.11
CA ARG A 317 -48.12 47.32 -28.16
C ARG A 317 -48.83 47.47 -26.80
N ALA A 318 -48.17 47.11 -25.69
CA ALA A 318 -48.75 47.21 -24.35
C ALA A 318 -48.99 48.67 -23.92
N GLU A 319 -48.04 49.56 -24.19
CA GLU A 319 -48.21 51.00 -23.94
C GLU A 319 -49.19 51.65 -24.93
N ARG A 320 -49.29 51.19 -26.18
CA ARG A 320 -50.35 51.60 -27.13
C ARG A 320 -51.75 51.23 -26.61
N LEU A 321 -51.95 50.02 -26.09
CA LEU A 321 -53.20 49.60 -25.43
C LEU A 321 -53.55 50.47 -24.21
N LYS A 322 -52.53 50.84 -23.42
CA LYS A 322 -52.67 51.74 -22.26
C LYS A 322 -53.06 53.17 -22.67
N ARG A 323 -52.47 53.72 -23.74
CA ARG A 323 -52.91 55.00 -24.36
C ARG A 323 -54.35 54.93 -24.88
N MET A 324 -54.79 53.77 -25.39
CA MET A 324 -56.17 53.52 -25.83
C MET A 324 -57.17 53.22 -24.69
N GLY A 325 -56.80 53.47 -23.42
CA GLY A 325 -57.72 53.44 -22.27
C GLY A 325 -57.64 52.20 -21.37
N VAL A 326 -56.76 51.24 -21.65
CA VAL A 326 -56.54 50.09 -20.74
C VAL A 326 -55.77 50.55 -19.49
N THR A 327 -56.27 50.25 -18.29
CA THR A 327 -55.70 50.68 -17.01
C THR A 327 -55.01 49.55 -16.24
N PRO A 328 -53.72 49.24 -16.51
CA PRO A 328 -53.01 48.16 -15.82
C PRO A 328 -52.69 48.51 -14.36
N LYS A 329 -52.78 47.52 -13.46
CA LYS A 329 -52.48 47.68 -12.01
C LYS A 329 -51.00 47.84 -11.67
N LYS A 330 -50.09 47.68 -12.64
CA LYS A 330 -48.63 47.85 -12.52
C LYS A 330 -48.09 48.39 -13.85
N SER A 331 -47.11 49.28 -13.80
CA SER A 331 -46.38 49.79 -14.97
C SER A 331 -45.19 48.89 -15.34
N LEU A 332 -44.74 49.00 -16.59
CA LEU A 332 -43.44 48.51 -17.03
C LEU A 332 -42.32 49.47 -16.62
N PRO A 333 -41.05 49.03 -16.51
CA PRO A 333 -39.94 49.92 -16.17
C PRO A 333 -39.68 50.96 -17.25
N ASP A 334 -39.60 52.24 -16.85
CA ASP A 334 -39.34 53.40 -17.71
C ASP A 334 -38.23 53.21 -18.76
N ALA A 335 -37.12 52.58 -18.36
CA ALA A 335 -35.97 52.36 -19.25
C ALA A 335 -36.33 51.48 -20.46
N LEU A 336 -37.15 50.44 -20.27
CA LEU A 336 -37.59 49.56 -21.34
C LEU A 336 -38.68 50.22 -22.20
N VAL A 337 -39.55 51.03 -21.59
CA VAL A 337 -40.55 51.82 -22.33
C VAL A 337 -39.87 52.84 -23.25
N ARG A 338 -38.88 53.58 -22.75
CA ARG A 338 -38.09 54.54 -23.54
C ARG A 338 -37.31 53.84 -24.66
N ALA A 339 -36.70 52.70 -24.37
CA ALA A 339 -35.97 51.90 -25.38
C ALA A 339 -36.89 51.33 -26.49
N SER A 340 -38.20 51.21 -26.24
CA SER A 340 -39.19 50.76 -27.24
C SER A 340 -39.83 51.88 -28.07
N ALA A 341 -39.57 53.15 -27.73
CA ALA A 341 -40.27 54.31 -28.28
C ALA A 341 -39.70 54.81 -29.64
N GLN A 342 -39.16 53.91 -30.46
CA GLN A 342 -38.57 54.19 -31.78
C GLN A 342 -39.31 53.46 -32.91
N ASP A 343 -40.64 53.32 -32.79
CA ASP A 343 -41.54 52.72 -33.79
C ASP A 343 -42.11 53.86 -34.68
N PRO A 344 -41.71 54.02 -35.96
CA PRO A 344 -41.94 55.29 -36.70
C PRO A 344 -43.39 55.64 -37.07
N ASP A 345 -44.31 54.66 -37.05
CA ASP A 345 -45.71 54.83 -37.50
C ASP A 345 -46.61 55.58 -36.48
N GLU A 346 -46.16 56.73 -35.97
CA GLU A 346 -46.99 57.69 -35.23
C GLU A 346 -47.27 58.94 -36.10
N THR A 347 -48.10 58.80 -37.14
CA THR A 347 -48.67 59.96 -37.88
C THR A 347 -50.18 59.81 -38.07
N PHE A 348 -50.95 60.39 -37.15
CA PHE A 348 -52.37 60.70 -37.35
C PHE A 348 -52.63 62.14 -36.92
N LEU A 349 -52.56 63.06 -37.88
CA LEU A 349 -52.85 64.48 -37.70
C LEU A 349 -54.27 64.79 -38.18
N LEU A 350 -54.98 65.63 -37.43
CA LEU A 350 -56.28 66.17 -37.82
C LEU A 350 -56.10 67.39 -38.75
N PRO A 351 -57.03 67.66 -39.69
CA PRO A 351 -56.94 68.77 -40.66
C PRO A 351 -57.12 70.14 -39.97
N SER A 352 -56.72 71.32 -40.47
CA SER A 352 -56.48 71.90 -41.82
C SER A 352 -55.51 73.12 -41.68
N PRO A 353 -55.15 73.99 -42.69
CA PRO A 353 -55.71 74.22 -44.04
C PRO A 353 -54.66 74.29 -45.20
N GLN A 354 -55.03 74.86 -46.36
CA GLN A 354 -54.36 74.77 -47.67
C GLN A 354 -53.60 76.04 -48.12
N LEU A 355 -52.59 75.88 -49.01
CA LEU A 355 -52.43 76.54 -50.34
C LEU A 355 -51.10 76.07 -51.01
N GLU A 356 -51.02 76.02 -52.35
CA GLU A 356 -49.93 75.39 -53.14
C GLU A 356 -49.25 76.33 -54.16
N GLY A 357 -48.12 75.91 -54.78
CA GLY A 357 -47.40 76.70 -55.80
C GLY A 357 -46.15 76.10 -56.47
N GLU A 358 -46.29 74.95 -57.16
CA GLU A 358 -45.52 74.43 -58.34
C GLU A 358 -43.98 74.17 -58.32
N ASP A 359 -43.54 73.29 -59.24
CA ASP A 359 -42.21 72.65 -59.40
C ASP A 359 -41.39 73.16 -60.63
N HIS A 360 -40.10 72.77 -60.74
CA HIS A 360 -39.51 72.23 -61.99
C HIS A 360 -38.14 71.51 -61.79
N VAL A 361 -37.61 70.83 -62.83
CA VAL A 361 -36.71 69.64 -62.71
C VAL A 361 -35.68 69.47 -63.87
N LEU A 362 -34.62 68.63 -63.69
CA LEU A 362 -33.73 67.94 -64.68
C LEU A 362 -32.44 68.69 -65.20
N PRO A 363 -31.45 68.03 -65.89
CA PRO A 363 -30.68 66.82 -65.48
C PRO A 363 -29.16 66.72 -65.91
N THR A 364 -28.44 65.72 -65.35
CA THR A 364 -27.30 64.85 -65.84
C THR A 364 -26.27 65.24 -66.95
N GLY A 365 -25.02 64.78 -66.79
CA GLY A 365 -23.94 64.65 -67.81
C GLY A 365 -22.81 63.66 -67.37
N GLU A 366 -21.86 63.30 -68.25
CA GLU A 366 -20.93 62.14 -68.14
C GLU A 366 -19.41 62.51 -68.14
N ASP A 367 -18.54 61.47 -68.10
CA ASP A 367 -17.16 61.33 -68.65
C ASP A 367 -15.84 61.61 -67.84
N ASP A 368 -14.99 60.56 -67.86
CA ASP A 368 -13.54 60.47 -68.23
C ASP A 368 -12.29 60.55 -67.28
N LEU A 369 -11.22 59.89 -67.79
CA LEU A 369 -9.73 60.04 -67.59
C LEU A 369 -8.93 59.47 -66.39
N ASN A 370 -8.23 58.34 -66.65
CA ASN A 370 -6.75 58.14 -66.83
C ASN A 370 -5.63 58.35 -65.74
N ASP A 371 -4.43 57.86 -66.13
CA ASP A 371 -3.03 58.02 -65.62
C ASP A 371 -2.64 57.25 -64.31
N ASP A 372 -1.67 56.30 -64.31
CA ASP A 372 -0.17 56.30 -64.42
C ASP A 372 0.53 56.38 -63.03
N ASP A 373 1.75 55.89 -62.73
CA ASP A 373 2.92 55.46 -63.52
C ASP A 373 3.80 54.42 -62.71
N THR A 374 4.91 53.93 -63.31
CA THR A 374 6.18 53.24 -62.86
C THR A 374 6.65 53.30 -61.37
N ASP A 375 7.67 52.60 -60.82
CA ASP A 375 8.69 51.54 -61.15
C ASP A 375 9.29 51.05 -59.77
N ASP A 376 10.21 50.10 -59.54
CA ASP A 376 10.81 48.88 -60.16
C ASP A 376 11.64 48.16 -59.03
N ALA A 377 12.42 47.11 -59.32
CA ALA A 377 13.71 46.67 -58.73
C ALA A 377 14.04 46.89 -57.22
N SER A 378 14.69 45.96 -56.50
CA SER A 378 15.16 44.58 -56.75
C SER A 378 15.78 44.01 -55.46
N ALA A 379 16.24 42.74 -55.50
CA ALA A 379 17.01 41.99 -54.48
C ALA A 379 16.20 41.40 -53.29
#